data_AF-A0A1Y1YBR9-F1
#
_entry.id   AF-A0A1Y1YBR9-F1
#
_cell.length_a   1.000
_cell.length_b   1.000
_cell.length_c   1.000
_cell.angle_alpha   90.00
_cell.angle_beta   90.00
_cell.angle_gamma   90.00
#
_symmetry.space_group_name_H-M   'P 1'
#
loop_
_entity.id
_entity.type
_entity.pdbx_description
1 polymer ?
#
loop_
_entity_poly.entity_id
_entity_poly.type
_entity_poly.pdbx_seq_one_letter_code
_entity_poly.pdbx_strand_id
1 'polypeptide(L)'
;MLHPVAGLIALSAFAFAADVSIKEGIVTAGQAVEVTVSNANEVNEDLYPGAVATNLKIGLFNSNYQYWMCSLTDFIPAKNGTVIVIIPPEMGPSGAYYAISAYGLSNPPPNSVWSGFVVRHVPTQYFFLTNGTGIWTPEDISPLLQGQGLIGLWDADIPCSSYPCAQKCAGKQFPDEHAGDAWTLSSTYLICLKKCDGVKIDYDRIKETEDNKPLATHCGSISTQ
;
A
#
# COMPACT_ATOMS: atom_id res chain seq x y z
N MET A 1 -15.27 -16.89 -58.48
CA MET A 1 -16.09 -16.76 -57.27
C MET A 1 -15.20 -17.08 -56.08
N LEU A 2 -14.63 -16.06 -55.44
CA LEU A 2 -13.81 -16.19 -54.24
C LEU A 2 -14.69 -15.84 -53.04
N HIS A 3 -14.92 -16.81 -52.16
CA HIS A 3 -15.60 -16.57 -50.89
C HIS A 3 -14.58 -15.98 -49.89
N PRO A 4 -14.89 -14.88 -49.19
CA PRO A 4 -14.06 -14.43 -48.09
C PRO A 4 -14.34 -15.32 -46.87
N VAL A 5 -13.30 -15.96 -46.35
CA VAL A 5 -13.31 -16.64 -45.05
C VAL A 5 -13.22 -15.55 -43.99
N ALA A 6 -14.33 -15.26 -43.31
CA ALA A 6 -14.35 -14.38 -42.15
C ALA A 6 -13.73 -15.11 -40.96
N GLY A 7 -12.46 -14.80 -40.68
CA GLY A 7 -11.80 -15.24 -39.46
C GLY A 7 -12.36 -14.47 -38.25
N LEU A 8 -13.03 -15.16 -37.34
CA LEU A 8 -13.32 -14.64 -36.01
C LEU A 8 -12.00 -14.44 -35.27
N ILE A 9 -11.60 -13.19 -35.05
CA ILE A 9 -10.58 -12.84 -34.06
C ILE A 9 -11.28 -12.89 -32.70
N ALA A 10 -11.08 -13.98 -31.96
CA ALA A 10 -11.43 -14.02 -30.55
C ALA A 10 -10.43 -13.13 -29.79
N LEU A 11 -10.88 -11.96 -29.32
CA LEU A 11 -10.13 -11.22 -28.30
C LEU A 11 -10.17 -12.05 -27.03
N SER A 12 -9.08 -12.75 -26.72
CA SER A 12 -8.82 -13.27 -25.39
C SER A 12 -8.72 -12.07 -24.45
N ALA A 13 -9.79 -11.80 -23.70
CA ALA A 13 -9.71 -10.95 -22.53
C ALA A 13 -8.72 -11.62 -21.58
N PHE A 14 -7.58 -10.98 -21.34
CA PHE A 14 -6.70 -11.36 -20.24
C PHE A 14 -7.55 -11.21 -18.97
N ALA A 15 -7.97 -12.34 -18.40
CA ALA A 15 -8.65 -12.34 -17.12
C ALA A 15 -7.59 -11.96 -16.07
N PHE A 16 -7.84 -10.86 -15.38
CA PHE A 16 -6.88 -10.32 -14.44
C PHE A 16 -7.35 -10.56 -13.01
N ALA A 17 -6.40 -10.90 -12.16
CA ALA A 17 -6.52 -11.15 -10.73
C ALA A 17 -7.14 -10.00 -9.92
N ALA A 18 -8.14 -10.29 -9.10
CA ALA A 18 -8.69 -9.38 -8.08
C ALA A 18 -9.05 -7.99 -8.61
N ASP A 19 -9.80 -7.94 -9.70
CA ASP A 19 -10.33 -6.70 -10.23
C ASP A 19 -11.31 -6.09 -9.22
N VAL A 20 -11.02 -4.87 -8.78
CA VAL A 20 -11.92 -4.07 -7.96
C VAL A 20 -12.60 -3.00 -8.78
N SER A 21 -13.87 -2.76 -8.46
CA SER A 21 -14.66 -1.66 -9.01
C SER A 21 -15.60 -1.10 -7.96
N ILE A 22 -15.90 0.18 -8.08
CA ILE A 22 -17.00 0.85 -7.37
C ILE A 22 -18.01 1.34 -8.42
N LYS A 23 -19.25 1.58 -8.02
CA LYS A 23 -20.26 2.13 -8.95
C LYS A 23 -20.24 3.65 -8.95
N GLU A 24 -19.72 4.23 -7.88
CA GLU A 24 -19.82 5.64 -7.55
C GLU A 24 -18.64 6.42 -8.14
N GLY A 25 -18.94 7.53 -8.81
CA GLY A 25 -17.92 8.54 -9.17
C GLY A 25 -17.66 9.55 -8.05
N ILE A 26 -18.50 9.55 -7.01
CA ILE A 26 -18.44 10.44 -5.85
C ILE A 26 -18.64 9.60 -4.60
N VAL A 27 -17.69 9.66 -3.68
CA VAL A 27 -17.69 8.92 -2.42
C VAL A 27 -17.71 9.90 -1.27
N THR A 28 -18.61 9.71 -0.30
CA THR A 28 -18.68 10.55 0.90
C THR A 28 -17.89 9.88 2.03
N ALA A 29 -16.90 10.58 2.57
CA ALA A 29 -16.11 10.08 3.69
C ALA A 29 -17.00 9.84 4.93
N GLY A 30 -16.71 8.76 5.66
CA GLY A 30 -17.51 8.27 6.79
C GLY A 30 -18.75 7.46 6.39
N GLN A 31 -19.04 7.32 5.10
CA GLN A 31 -20.12 6.45 4.61
C GLN A 31 -19.58 5.13 4.07
N ALA A 32 -20.46 4.12 4.07
CA ALA A 32 -20.16 2.81 3.48
C ALA A 32 -20.04 2.92 1.96
N VAL A 33 -19.01 2.26 1.42
CA VAL A 33 -18.74 2.15 -0.02
C VAL A 33 -18.75 0.67 -0.40
N GLU A 34 -19.53 0.32 -1.41
CA GLU A 34 -19.57 -1.04 -1.95
C GLU A 34 -18.45 -1.25 -2.98
N VAL A 35 -17.48 -2.08 -2.64
CA VAL A 35 -16.40 -2.49 -3.55
C VAL A 35 -16.73 -3.86 -4.11
N THR A 36 -16.92 -3.94 -5.42
CA THR A 36 -17.12 -5.23 -6.10
C THR A 36 -15.76 -5.82 -6.46
N VAL A 37 -15.52 -7.05 -6.01
CA VAL A 37 -14.33 -7.86 -6.29
C VAL A 37 -14.70 -8.95 -7.29
N SER A 38 -13.96 -9.02 -8.38
CA SER A 38 -14.05 -10.06 -9.40
C SER A 38 -12.69 -10.75 -9.59
N ASN A 39 -12.70 -12.01 -10.05
CA ASN A 39 -11.49 -12.81 -10.30
C ASN A 39 -10.53 -12.87 -9.10
N ALA A 40 -11.05 -12.89 -7.87
CA ALA A 40 -10.32 -12.67 -6.63
C ALA A 40 -9.11 -13.61 -6.42
N ASN A 41 -9.18 -14.83 -6.96
CA ASN A 41 -8.15 -15.86 -6.78
C ASN A 41 -7.21 -16.00 -7.98
N GLU A 42 -7.56 -15.42 -9.13
CA GLU A 42 -6.74 -15.51 -10.34
C GLU A 42 -5.44 -14.74 -10.13
N VAL A 43 -4.41 -15.05 -10.92
CA VAL A 43 -3.11 -14.36 -10.95
C VAL A 43 -2.68 -14.22 -12.41
N ASN A 44 -1.75 -13.31 -12.70
CA ASN A 44 -1.12 -13.33 -14.02
C ASN A 44 -0.22 -14.56 -14.11
N GLU A 45 -0.70 -15.61 -14.80
CA GLU A 45 0.00 -16.90 -14.94
C GLU A 45 1.36 -16.76 -15.64
N ASP A 46 1.53 -15.78 -16.53
CA ASP A 46 2.82 -15.54 -17.19
C ASP A 46 3.88 -15.00 -16.23
N LEU A 47 3.45 -14.22 -15.23
CA LEU A 47 4.34 -13.63 -14.22
C LEU A 47 4.47 -14.51 -12.97
N TYR A 48 3.43 -15.26 -12.62
CA TYR A 48 3.35 -16.07 -11.41
C TYR A 48 2.71 -17.46 -11.70
N PRO A 49 3.40 -18.34 -12.44
CA PRO A 49 2.84 -19.64 -12.83
C PRO A 49 2.41 -20.49 -11.62
N GLY A 50 1.18 -20.98 -11.64
CA GLY A 50 0.61 -21.85 -10.61
C GLY A 50 0.33 -21.16 -9.27
N ALA A 51 0.51 -19.84 -9.17
CA ALA A 51 0.14 -19.11 -7.97
C ALA A 51 -1.37 -18.88 -7.92
N VAL A 52 -1.90 -18.73 -6.70
CA VAL A 52 -3.28 -18.30 -6.47
C VAL A 52 -3.29 -17.26 -5.37
N ALA A 53 -4.14 -16.24 -5.52
CA ALA A 53 -4.42 -15.33 -4.42
C ALA A 53 -5.35 -16.03 -3.43
N THR A 54 -4.93 -16.07 -2.16
CA THR A 54 -5.73 -16.62 -1.05
C THR A 54 -6.33 -15.51 -0.19
N ASN A 55 -5.69 -14.34 -0.19
CA ASN A 55 -6.09 -13.19 0.59
C ASN A 55 -6.05 -11.92 -0.25
N LEU A 56 -6.91 -10.97 0.10
CA LEU A 56 -6.91 -9.62 -0.43
C LEU A 56 -6.68 -8.63 0.69
N LYS A 57 -6.12 -7.48 0.32
CA LYS A 57 -6.11 -6.28 1.14
C LYS A 57 -6.63 -5.13 0.30
N ILE A 58 -7.59 -4.39 0.82
CA ILE A 58 -8.19 -3.25 0.13
C ILE A 58 -7.75 -1.97 0.82
N GLY A 59 -7.43 -0.96 0.03
CA GLY A 59 -6.88 0.29 0.54
C GLY A 59 -7.12 1.45 -0.38
N LEU A 60 -6.73 2.62 0.12
CA LEU A 60 -6.88 3.88 -0.58
C LEU A 60 -5.62 4.18 -1.36
N PHE A 61 -5.81 4.61 -2.60
CA PHE A 61 -4.76 5.00 -3.52
C PHE A 61 -4.95 6.47 -3.90
N ASN A 62 -3.85 7.21 -3.99
CA ASN A 62 -3.88 8.63 -4.28
C ASN A 62 -3.50 8.95 -5.73
N SER A 63 -4.20 9.90 -6.36
CA SER A 63 -3.86 10.35 -7.71
C SER A 63 -2.61 11.22 -7.81
N ASN A 64 -2.21 11.94 -6.76
CA ASN A 64 -1.13 12.92 -6.82
C ASN A 64 0.24 12.27 -7.03
N TYR A 65 0.47 11.12 -6.40
CA TYR A 65 1.72 10.37 -6.54
C TYR A 65 1.53 8.94 -7.06
N GLN A 66 0.30 8.48 -7.24
CA GLN A 66 0.01 7.15 -7.76
C GLN A 66 0.60 6.01 -6.90
N TYR A 67 0.46 6.10 -5.58
CA TYR A 67 0.80 5.01 -4.65
C TYR A 67 -0.32 4.71 -3.65
N TRP A 68 -0.23 3.51 -3.07
CA TRP A 68 -1.01 3.07 -1.93
C TRP A 68 -0.77 3.98 -0.73
N MET A 69 -1.85 4.50 -0.15
CA MET A 69 -1.81 5.42 0.99
C MET A 69 -1.97 4.72 2.32
N CYS A 70 -2.99 3.87 2.43
CA CYS A 70 -3.43 3.25 3.67
C CYS A 70 -4.34 2.07 3.39
N SER A 71 -4.49 1.20 4.38
CA SER A 71 -5.35 0.03 4.31
C SER A 71 -6.73 0.33 4.89
N LEU A 72 -7.76 0.00 4.12
CA LEU A 72 -9.17 0.08 4.53
C LEU A 72 -9.64 -1.22 5.19
N THR A 73 -8.93 -2.32 4.94
CA THR A 73 -9.20 -3.64 5.52
C THR A 73 -7.93 -4.26 6.06
N ASP A 74 -8.09 -5.16 7.05
CA ASP A 74 -7.12 -6.24 7.27
C ASP A 74 -7.12 -7.21 6.07
N PHE A 75 -6.32 -8.28 6.15
CA PHE A 75 -6.41 -9.36 5.16
C PHE A 75 -7.78 -10.02 5.21
N ILE A 76 -8.47 -10.03 4.08
CA ILE A 76 -9.73 -10.73 3.89
C ILE A 76 -9.51 -11.93 2.95
N PRO A 77 -10.35 -12.98 3.00
CA PRO A 77 -10.26 -14.07 2.04
C PRO A 77 -10.44 -13.58 0.61
N ALA A 78 -9.63 -14.08 -0.32
CA ALA A 78 -9.81 -13.84 -1.74
C ALA A 78 -11.06 -14.57 -2.24
N LYS A 79 -12.17 -13.82 -2.35
CA LYS A 79 -13.47 -14.30 -2.84
C LYS A 79 -14.12 -13.21 -3.69
N ASN A 80 -14.78 -13.63 -4.77
CA ASN A 80 -15.63 -12.74 -5.55
C ASN A 80 -16.83 -12.28 -4.73
N GLY A 81 -17.30 -11.06 -4.96
CA GLY A 81 -18.47 -10.50 -4.31
C GLY A 81 -18.29 -9.03 -3.93
N THR A 82 -19.09 -8.58 -2.96
CA THR A 82 -19.08 -7.20 -2.49
C THR A 82 -18.42 -7.11 -1.13
N VAL A 83 -17.49 -6.18 -0.98
CA VAL A 83 -16.86 -5.80 0.28
C VAL A 83 -17.28 -4.38 0.63
N ILE A 84 -17.70 -4.17 1.88
CA ILE A 84 -18.03 -2.83 2.37
C ILE A 84 -16.80 -2.23 3.04
N VAL A 85 -16.40 -1.04 2.59
CA VAL A 85 -15.32 -0.26 3.20
C VAL A 85 -15.84 1.11 3.63
N ILE A 86 -15.15 1.75 4.58
CA ILE A 86 -15.44 3.11 5.01
C ILE A 86 -14.14 3.90 4.92
N ILE A 87 -14.15 5.00 4.17
CA ILE A 87 -13.01 5.93 4.11
C ILE A 87 -13.16 6.92 5.27
N PRO A 88 -12.24 6.96 6.24
CA PRO A 88 -12.32 7.91 7.34
C PRO A 88 -12.26 9.37 6.85
N PRO A 89 -13.06 10.30 7.41
CA PRO A 89 -13.03 11.72 7.03
C PRO A 89 -11.65 12.38 7.12
N GLU A 90 -10.80 11.94 8.02
CA GLU A 90 -9.47 12.49 8.29
C GLU A 90 -8.41 12.07 7.25
N MET A 91 -8.72 11.15 6.33
CA MET A 91 -7.75 10.59 5.37
C MET A 91 -7.18 11.60 4.37
N GLY A 92 -7.94 12.65 4.06
CA GLY A 92 -7.49 13.66 3.13
C GLY A 92 -8.58 14.65 2.76
N PRO A 93 -8.25 15.65 1.95
CA PRO A 93 -9.17 16.74 1.66
C PRO A 93 -10.28 16.32 0.70
N SER A 94 -11.44 16.96 0.87
CA SER A 94 -12.51 16.91 -0.11
C SER A 94 -12.03 17.47 -1.47
N GLY A 95 -12.58 16.93 -2.57
CA GLY A 95 -12.31 17.38 -3.94
C GLY A 95 -11.04 16.82 -4.57
N ALA A 96 -10.24 16.02 -3.83
CA ALA A 96 -9.14 15.26 -4.40
C ALA A 96 -9.62 13.96 -5.07
N TYR A 97 -8.83 13.46 -6.02
CA TYR A 97 -9.09 12.21 -6.73
C TYR A 97 -8.41 11.05 -6.00
N TYR A 98 -9.22 10.08 -5.60
CA TYR A 98 -8.76 8.85 -4.97
C TYR A 98 -9.21 7.66 -5.80
N ALA A 99 -8.53 6.54 -5.63
CA ALA A 99 -9.03 5.25 -6.09
C ALA A 99 -9.00 4.27 -4.92
N ILE A 100 -9.87 3.28 -4.96
CA ILE A 100 -9.74 2.11 -4.08
C ILE A 100 -8.88 1.11 -4.85
N SER A 101 -7.96 0.44 -4.18
CA SER A 101 -7.13 -0.58 -4.81
C SER A 101 -7.17 -1.86 -3.99
N ALA A 102 -6.91 -2.98 -4.64
CA ALA A 102 -6.71 -4.26 -3.99
C ALA A 102 -5.35 -4.85 -4.33
N TYR A 103 -4.72 -5.42 -3.31
CA TYR A 103 -3.57 -6.29 -3.44
C TYR A 103 -4.00 -7.73 -3.17
N GLY A 104 -3.66 -8.63 -4.10
CA GLY A 104 -3.80 -10.08 -3.91
C GLY A 104 -2.51 -10.69 -3.37
N LEU A 105 -2.65 -11.55 -2.36
CA LEU A 105 -1.52 -12.23 -1.71
C LEU A 105 -1.74 -13.75 -1.71
N SER A 106 -0.66 -14.49 -1.94
CA SER A 106 -0.64 -15.94 -1.80
C SER A 106 -0.11 -16.35 -0.43
N ASN A 107 -0.96 -16.96 0.39
CA ASN A 107 -0.67 -17.52 1.72
C ASN A 107 0.18 -16.60 2.63
N PRO A 108 -0.28 -15.37 2.94
CA PRO A 108 0.47 -14.49 3.81
C PRO A 108 0.59 -15.11 5.22
N PRO A 109 1.78 -15.09 5.86
CA PRO A 109 1.95 -15.53 7.23
C PRO A 109 1.05 -14.74 8.20
N PRO A 110 0.58 -15.34 9.30
CA PRO A 110 -0.40 -14.73 10.21
C PRO A 110 -0.01 -13.38 10.83
N ASN A 111 1.26 -12.98 10.77
CA ASN A 111 1.77 -11.74 11.35
C ASN A 111 2.52 -10.87 10.34
N SER A 112 2.39 -11.18 9.05
CA SER A 112 3.06 -10.35 8.08
C SER A 112 2.28 -9.10 7.74
N VAL A 113 3.01 -8.04 7.48
CA VAL A 113 2.48 -6.78 6.97
C VAL A 113 2.10 -6.93 5.49
N TRP A 114 2.99 -7.54 4.70
CA TRP A 114 2.86 -7.79 3.26
C TRP A 114 3.57 -9.06 2.75
N SER A 115 4.15 -9.88 3.62
CA SER A 115 4.87 -11.09 3.22
C SER A 115 3.90 -12.12 2.67
N GLY A 116 4.17 -12.47 1.43
CA GLY A 116 3.20 -12.94 0.45
C GLY A 116 3.60 -12.28 -0.86
N PHE A 117 3.70 -13.05 -1.94
CA PHE A 117 3.94 -12.44 -3.25
C PHE A 117 2.72 -11.59 -3.58
N VAL A 118 2.89 -10.27 -3.69
CA VAL A 118 1.87 -9.44 -4.33
C VAL A 118 1.87 -9.83 -5.79
N VAL A 119 0.75 -10.38 -6.21
CA VAL A 119 0.59 -10.90 -7.57
C VAL A 119 -0.11 -9.89 -8.49
N ARG A 120 -0.65 -8.77 -7.95
CA ARG A 120 -1.21 -7.64 -8.73
C ARG A 120 -1.56 -6.41 -7.87
N HIS A 121 -1.62 -5.24 -8.52
CA HIS A 121 -2.23 -3.99 -8.07
C HIS A 121 -3.10 -3.41 -9.18
N VAL A 122 -4.42 -3.29 -8.98
CA VAL A 122 -5.26 -2.48 -9.88
C VAL A 122 -6.19 -1.57 -9.10
N PRO A 123 -6.03 -0.23 -9.27
CA PRO A 123 -6.97 0.71 -8.71
C PRO A 123 -8.29 0.68 -9.48
N THR A 124 -9.39 0.99 -8.80
CA THR A 124 -10.65 1.37 -9.43
C THR A 124 -10.46 2.60 -10.32
N GLN A 125 -11.50 2.99 -11.05
CA GLN A 125 -11.59 4.35 -11.54
C GLN A 125 -11.43 5.36 -10.39
N TYR A 126 -10.90 6.53 -10.69
CA TYR A 126 -10.83 7.62 -9.73
C TYR A 126 -12.23 8.12 -9.38
N PHE A 127 -12.42 8.49 -8.12
CA PHE A 127 -13.62 9.12 -7.59
C PHE A 127 -13.29 10.41 -6.84
N PHE A 128 -14.28 11.28 -6.75
CA PHE A 128 -14.21 12.47 -5.90
C PHE A 128 -14.59 12.14 -4.47
N LEU A 129 -13.72 12.47 -3.52
CA LEU A 129 -14.06 12.40 -2.10
C LEU A 129 -14.80 13.67 -1.67
N THR A 130 -15.94 13.51 -0.99
CA THR A 130 -16.65 14.59 -0.29
C THR A 130 -16.61 14.34 1.22
N ASN A 131 -16.81 15.39 2.02
CA ASN A 131 -16.74 15.33 3.49
C ASN A 131 -15.38 14.87 4.05
N GLY A 132 -14.33 14.88 3.21
CA GLY A 132 -12.94 14.76 3.66
C GLY A 132 -12.50 16.04 4.38
N THR A 133 -11.96 15.85 5.58
CA THR A 133 -11.46 16.88 6.52
C THR A 133 -9.95 16.84 6.70
N GLY A 134 -9.29 15.81 6.14
CA GLY A 134 -7.84 15.72 6.14
C GLY A 134 -7.20 16.81 5.27
N ILE A 135 -5.89 16.94 5.39
CA ILE A 135 -5.08 17.87 4.60
C ILE A 135 -3.92 17.13 3.96
N TRP A 136 -3.49 17.61 2.79
CA TRP A 136 -2.19 17.22 2.24
C TRP A 136 -1.11 17.96 3.01
N THR A 137 -0.16 17.22 3.57
CA THR A 137 1.03 17.80 4.19
C THR A 137 2.18 17.85 3.18
N PRO A 138 3.20 18.70 3.39
CA PRO A 138 4.38 18.72 2.53
C PRO A 138 5.03 17.34 2.38
N GLU A 139 4.94 16.50 3.40
CA GLU A 139 5.47 15.13 3.40
C GLU A 139 4.70 14.20 2.46
N ASP A 140 3.37 14.36 2.32
CA ASP A 140 2.57 13.58 1.36
C ASP A 140 2.98 13.80 -0.10
N ILE A 141 3.49 15.01 -0.40
CA ILE A 141 3.82 15.44 -1.77
C ILE A 141 5.32 15.61 -1.99
N SER A 142 6.14 15.28 -1.00
CA SER A 142 7.59 15.41 -1.06
C SER A 142 8.17 14.48 -2.13
N PRO A 143 8.99 14.96 -3.07
CA PRO A 143 9.70 14.10 -4.03
C PRO A 143 10.53 12.99 -3.38
N LEU A 144 10.97 13.21 -2.13
CA LEU A 144 11.71 12.21 -1.35
C LEU A 144 10.85 11.00 -0.96
N LEU A 145 9.53 11.17 -0.91
CA LEU A 145 8.55 10.11 -0.66
C LEU A 145 7.69 9.78 -1.90
N GLN A 146 7.84 10.51 -3.01
CA GLN A 146 7.07 10.29 -4.25
C GLN A 146 7.23 8.89 -4.85
N GLY A 147 8.21 8.08 -4.42
CA GLY A 147 8.36 6.68 -4.84
C GLY A 147 7.88 5.62 -3.86
N GLN A 148 7.56 6.00 -2.61
CA GLN A 148 7.29 5.06 -1.51
C GLN A 148 6.01 5.41 -0.72
N GLY A 149 5.50 6.64 -0.85
CA GLY A 149 4.46 7.22 -0.01
C GLY A 149 4.89 7.34 1.46
N LEU A 150 3.99 7.83 2.32
CA LEU A 150 4.16 7.73 3.77
C LEU A 150 4.19 6.26 4.25
N ILE A 151 3.60 5.35 3.48
CA ILE A 151 3.47 3.96 3.89
C ILE A 151 4.75 3.16 3.73
N GLY A 152 5.66 3.56 2.82
CA GLY A 152 6.79 2.72 2.44
C GLY A 152 6.26 1.35 2.07
N LEU A 153 5.49 1.27 0.97
CA LEU A 153 4.78 0.04 0.60
C LEU A 153 5.77 -1.11 0.77
N TRP A 154 5.34 -2.16 1.48
CA TRP A 154 6.14 -3.30 1.95
C TRP A 154 6.78 -3.23 3.35
N ASP A 155 7.10 -2.05 3.87
CA ASP A 155 7.78 -1.88 5.16
C ASP A 155 6.77 -1.69 6.32
N ALA A 156 5.58 -1.16 6.01
CA ALA A 156 4.49 -1.01 6.96
C ALA A 156 3.11 -1.19 6.36
N ASP A 157 2.16 -1.46 7.25
CA ASP A 157 0.73 -1.42 7.01
C ASP A 157 0.16 -0.36 7.92
N ILE A 158 -0.33 0.72 7.31
CA ILE A 158 -0.95 1.84 8.01
C ILE A 158 -2.46 1.78 7.73
N PRO A 159 -3.29 1.43 8.72
CA PRO A 159 -4.73 1.57 8.58
C PRO A 159 -5.10 3.02 8.29
N CYS A 160 -6.15 3.23 7.49
CA CYS A 160 -6.58 4.58 7.15
C CYS A 160 -6.95 5.43 8.39
N SER A 161 -7.48 4.83 9.45
CA SER A 161 -7.70 5.53 10.73
C SER A 161 -6.42 6.13 11.36
N SER A 162 -5.26 5.63 10.96
CA SER A 162 -3.95 5.97 11.54
C SER A 162 -3.10 6.84 10.62
N TYR A 163 -3.59 7.16 9.43
CA TYR A 163 -2.88 7.99 8.46
C TYR A 163 -2.54 9.39 8.99
N PRO A 164 -3.42 10.11 9.73
CA PRO A 164 -3.03 11.40 10.32
C PRO A 164 -1.91 11.28 11.37
N CYS A 165 -1.82 10.14 12.07
CA CYS A 165 -0.70 9.88 12.96
C CYS A 165 0.60 9.70 12.17
N ALA A 166 0.55 8.97 11.06
CA ALA A 166 1.68 8.82 10.15
C ALA A 166 2.15 10.17 9.59
N GLN A 167 1.23 11.03 9.12
CA GLN A 167 1.55 12.40 8.68
C GLN A 167 2.27 13.20 9.77
N LYS A 168 1.78 13.16 11.02
CA LYS A 168 2.45 13.83 12.16
C LYS A 168 3.84 13.27 12.46
N CYS A 169 4.03 11.96 12.26
CA CYS A 169 5.34 11.34 12.42
C CYS A 169 6.29 11.76 11.29
N ALA A 170 5.79 11.86 10.06
CA ALA A 170 6.57 12.34 8.92
C ALA A 170 7.02 13.79 9.15
N GLY A 171 6.12 14.68 9.59
CA GLY A 171 6.48 16.06 9.91
C GLY A 171 7.51 16.25 11.04
N LYS A 172 7.89 15.18 11.77
CA LYS A 172 9.02 15.20 12.72
C LYS A 172 10.35 14.76 12.10
N GLN A 173 10.30 14.04 10.99
CA GLN A 173 11.45 13.57 10.23
C GLN A 173 11.83 14.57 9.14
N PHE A 174 10.86 15.30 8.58
CA PHE A 174 11.03 16.27 7.51
C PHE A 174 11.08 17.71 8.06
N PRO A 175 11.78 18.65 7.40
CA PRO A 175 12.41 18.59 6.07
C PRO A 175 13.89 18.14 6.04
N ASP A 176 14.40 17.47 7.07
CA ASP A 176 15.82 17.14 7.16
C ASP A 176 16.33 16.30 5.97
N GLU A 177 17.61 16.47 5.61
CA GLU A 177 18.30 15.85 4.47
C GLU A 177 18.36 14.31 4.52
N HIS A 178 17.94 13.72 5.64
CA HIS A 178 17.86 12.29 5.92
C HIS A 178 16.46 11.70 5.72
N ALA A 179 15.60 12.34 4.93
CA ALA A 179 14.32 11.77 4.51
C ALA A 179 14.43 10.34 3.94
N GLY A 180 15.53 10.02 3.26
CA GLY A 180 15.83 8.69 2.75
C GLY A 180 16.00 7.62 3.84
N ASP A 181 16.27 8.05 5.08
CA ASP A 181 16.45 7.18 6.23
C ASP A 181 15.15 6.97 7.03
N ALA A 182 14.00 7.48 6.55
CA ALA A 182 12.70 7.33 7.22
C ALA A 182 12.35 5.85 7.51
N TRP A 183 12.84 4.92 6.69
CA TRP A 183 12.67 3.47 6.84
C TRP A 183 13.91 2.77 7.40
N THR A 184 14.50 3.34 8.45
CA THR A 184 15.59 2.74 9.23
C THR A 184 15.16 2.57 10.69
N LEU A 185 15.73 1.59 11.41
CA LEU A 185 15.34 1.30 12.80
C LEU A 185 15.54 2.49 13.76
N SER A 186 16.48 3.36 13.46
CA SER A 186 16.81 4.56 14.25
C SER A 186 16.05 5.82 13.83
N SER A 187 15.24 5.76 12.76
CA SER A 187 14.59 6.96 12.23
C SER A 187 13.56 7.54 13.19
N THR A 188 13.46 8.87 13.24
CA THR A 188 12.42 9.57 14.00
C THR A 188 11.03 9.16 13.49
N TYR A 189 10.90 8.96 12.17
CA TYR A 189 9.67 8.51 11.55
C TYR A 189 9.21 7.15 12.09
N LEU A 190 10.03 6.11 11.99
CA LEU A 190 9.66 4.75 12.36
C LEU A 190 9.43 4.60 13.87
N ILE A 191 10.26 5.26 14.69
CA ILE A 191 10.11 5.29 16.15
C ILE A 191 8.79 5.93 16.57
N CYS A 192 8.34 6.94 15.81
CA CYS A 192 7.04 7.57 16.01
C CYS A 192 5.90 6.70 15.47
N LEU A 193 6.04 6.19 14.25
CA LEU A 193 5.01 5.47 13.50
C LEU A 193 4.54 4.21 14.24
N LYS A 194 5.46 3.45 14.87
CA LYS A 194 5.10 2.25 15.64
C LYS A 194 4.19 2.52 16.86
N LYS A 195 4.00 3.79 17.24
CA LYS A 195 3.10 4.20 18.33
C LYS A 195 1.71 4.58 17.81
N CYS A 196 1.50 4.63 16.50
CA CYS A 196 0.20 4.86 15.90
C CYS A 196 -0.64 3.59 15.98
N ASP A 197 -1.88 3.73 16.43
CA ASP A 197 -2.77 2.58 16.67
C ASP A 197 -2.95 1.73 15.39
N GLY A 198 -2.91 0.41 15.52
CA GLY A 198 -3.14 -0.53 14.41
C GLY A 198 -2.05 -0.57 13.35
N VAL A 199 -1.02 0.28 13.40
CA VAL A 199 0.10 0.21 12.46
C VAL A 199 0.92 -1.05 12.72
N LYS A 200 1.25 -1.78 11.64
CA LYS A 200 2.10 -2.98 11.68
C LYS A 200 3.37 -2.70 10.88
N ILE A 201 4.52 -3.05 11.44
CA ILE A 201 5.84 -2.81 10.87
C ILE A 201 6.50 -4.14 10.48
N ASP A 202 7.05 -4.21 9.28
CA ASP A 202 7.81 -5.36 8.78
C ASP A 202 9.29 -5.18 9.10
N TYR A 203 9.66 -5.55 10.32
CA TYR A 203 11.04 -5.39 10.80
C TYR A 203 12.06 -6.22 10.03
N ASP A 204 11.66 -7.30 9.36
CA ASP A 204 12.56 -8.15 8.58
C ASP A 204 13.03 -7.45 7.29
N ARG A 205 12.28 -6.44 6.82
CA ARG A 205 12.58 -5.65 5.62
C ARG A 205 13.25 -4.32 5.91
N ILE A 206 13.07 -3.81 7.12
CA ILE A 206 13.66 -2.54 7.54
C ILE A 206 15.15 -2.74 7.77
N LYS A 207 15.95 -1.99 7.03
CA LYS A 207 17.41 -2.08 7.12
C LYS A 207 17.90 -1.54 8.46
N GLU A 208 18.81 -2.26 9.09
CA GLU A 208 19.75 -1.66 10.03
C GLU A 208 20.67 -0.73 9.22
N THR A 209 20.81 0.52 9.65
CA THR A 209 21.91 1.37 9.18
C THR A 209 23.23 0.81 9.72
N GLU A 210 24.30 0.86 8.92
CA GLU A 210 25.62 0.34 9.33
C GLU A 210 26.14 0.99 10.63
N ASP A 211 25.66 2.19 10.97
CA ASP A 211 26.00 2.93 12.20
C ASP A 211 25.48 2.29 13.51
N ASN A 212 24.61 1.29 13.43
CA ASN A 212 24.09 0.55 14.59
C ASN A 212 24.76 -0.82 14.82
N LYS A 213 25.80 -1.19 14.07
CA LYS A 213 26.68 -2.25 14.57
C LYS A 213 27.27 -1.77 15.90
N PRO A 214 27.12 -2.49 17.01
CA PRO A 214 27.91 -2.17 18.20
C PRO A 214 29.36 -2.13 17.76
N LEU A 215 30.04 -1.00 17.97
CA LEU A 215 31.47 -0.86 17.75
C LEU A 215 32.11 -2.09 18.38
N ALA A 216 32.56 -3.03 17.55
CA ALA A 216 33.32 -4.16 18.03
C ALA A 216 34.49 -3.55 18.76
N THR A 217 34.51 -3.69 20.08
CA THR A 217 35.54 -3.19 20.96
C THR A 217 36.86 -3.65 20.37
N HIS A 218 37.58 -2.73 19.71
CA HIS A 218 38.96 -2.93 19.31
C HIS A 218 39.76 -2.91 20.61
N CYS A 219 39.71 -4.01 21.35
CA CYS A 219 40.71 -4.33 22.35
C CYS A 219 41.99 -4.61 21.57
N GLY A 220 42.76 -3.54 21.38
CA GLY A 220 44.10 -3.60 20.83
C GLY A 220 44.96 -4.54 21.67
N SER A 221 45.49 -5.55 21.02
CA SER A 221 46.69 -6.23 21.49
C SER A 221 47.88 -5.33 21.14
N ILE A 222 48.29 -4.49 22.09
CA ILE A 222 49.60 -3.84 22.04
C ILE A 222 50.65 -4.94 22.23
N SER A 223 51.34 -5.28 21.14
CA SER A 223 52.59 -6.04 21.21
C SER A 223 53.72 -5.06 21.50
N THR A 224 54.23 -5.06 22.74
CA THR A 224 55.54 -4.49 23.07
C THR A 224 56.62 -5.54 22.81
N GLN A 225 57.56 -5.15 21.94
CA GLN A 225 58.95 -5.61 21.75
C GLN A 225 59.33 -7.05 22.10
#